data_AF-A0A917MRP1-F1
#
_entry.id   AF-A0A917MRP1-F1
#
_cell.length_a   1.000
_cell.length_b   1.000
_cell.length_c   1.000
_cell.angle_alpha   90.00
_cell.angle_beta   90.00
_cell.angle_gamma   90.00
#
_symmetry.space_group_name_H-M   'P 1'
#
loop_
_entity.id
_entity.type
_entity.pdbx_description
1 polymer ?
#
loop_
_entity_poly.entity_id
_entity_poly.type
_entity_poly.pdbx_seq_one_letter_code
_entity_poly.pdbx_strand_id
1 'polypeptide(L)'
;MLLSKTQNKAGKVEYILSAAQHLADSYGLQPLKILVVKDDAVKERLQPFIRRQKKKSSDTFYIVFAIWNVISEQKIDAYISRVAASRQASPALLREDRKNVVKAVNRLNEEGKKWAAKQADIAVQHLLSAATQVQAEAAVEEVDLSAVDKLLNLPAQGLHAVNVVSLHFDFVPSTLLQPQAAAEDALFAVI
;
A
#
# COMPACT_ATOMS: atom_id res chain seq x y z
N MET A 1 10.83 -12.76 -10.28
CA MET A 1 10.83 -11.29 -10.47
C MET A 1 9.44 -10.89 -10.91
N LEU A 2 8.80 -9.91 -10.25
CA LEU A 2 7.38 -9.57 -10.49
C LEU A 2 7.17 -8.72 -11.76
N LEU A 3 8.23 -8.07 -12.25
CA LEU A 3 8.23 -7.19 -13.41
C LEU A 3 9.38 -7.55 -14.37
N SER A 4 9.19 -7.31 -15.67
CA SER A 4 10.31 -7.37 -16.63
C SER A 4 11.32 -6.25 -16.35
N LYS A 5 12.57 -6.39 -16.82
CA LYS A 5 13.62 -5.36 -16.65
C LYS A 5 13.16 -3.97 -17.08
N THR A 6 12.45 -3.88 -18.22
CA THR A 6 11.91 -2.63 -18.75
C THR A 6 10.81 -2.05 -17.86
N GLN A 7 9.87 -2.89 -17.41
CA GLN A 7 8.79 -2.48 -16.51
C GLN A 7 9.30 -2.10 -15.12
N ASN A 8 10.43 -2.64 -14.69
CA ASN A 8 11.01 -2.35 -13.39
C ASN A 8 11.77 -1.01 -13.35
N LYS A 9 11.88 -0.29 -14.49
CA LYS A 9 12.58 1.01 -14.61
C LYS A 9 13.96 0.97 -13.91
N ALA A 10 14.77 -0.02 -14.30
CA ALA A 10 16.10 -0.30 -13.72
C ALA A 10 16.11 -0.65 -12.20
N GLY A 11 15.05 -1.28 -11.68
CA GLY A 11 14.98 -1.72 -10.28
C GLY A 11 14.19 -0.77 -9.36
N LYS A 12 13.85 0.42 -9.85
CA LYS A 12 13.20 1.45 -9.04
C LYS A 12 11.81 1.04 -8.57
N VAL A 13 11.02 0.37 -9.42
CA VAL A 13 9.65 -0.05 -9.04
C VAL A 13 9.70 -1.08 -7.91
N GLU A 14 10.57 -2.09 -8.02
CA GLU A 14 10.75 -3.09 -6.96
C GLU A 14 11.27 -2.47 -5.65
N TYR A 15 12.20 -1.51 -5.72
CA TYR A 15 12.66 -0.78 -4.55
C TYR A 15 11.50 -0.06 -3.82
N ILE A 16 10.68 0.68 -4.58
CA ILE A 16 9.52 1.41 -4.04
C ILE A 16 8.49 0.46 -3.41
N LEU A 17 8.17 -0.65 -4.09
CA LEU A 17 7.22 -1.65 -3.58
C LEU A 17 7.75 -2.37 -2.34
N SER A 18 9.06 -2.66 -2.31
CA SER A 18 9.73 -3.28 -1.16
C SER A 18 9.63 -2.39 0.08
N ALA A 19 9.79 -1.07 -0.06
CA ALA A 19 9.64 -0.14 1.06
C ALA A 19 8.21 -0.16 1.64
N ALA A 20 7.19 -0.25 0.78
CA ALA A 20 5.80 -0.36 1.18
C ALA A 20 5.44 -1.71 1.81
N GLN A 21 6.18 -2.77 1.46
CA GLN A 21 5.97 -4.12 2.00
C GLN A 21 6.64 -4.32 3.37
N HIS A 22 7.79 -3.69 3.60
CA HIS A 22 8.56 -3.84 4.84
C HIS A 22 8.10 -2.86 5.93
N LEU A 23 6.80 -2.81 6.18
CA LEU A 23 6.25 -2.04 7.30
C LEU A 23 6.39 -2.82 8.60
N ALA A 24 6.88 -2.14 9.63
CA ALA A 24 6.67 -2.56 11.00
C ALA A 24 5.22 -2.19 11.39
N ASP A 25 4.32 -3.15 11.40
CA ASP A 25 3.00 -3.02 12.02
C ASP A 25 3.01 -3.65 13.42
N SER A 26 2.16 -3.15 14.32
CA SER A 26 2.20 -3.47 15.76
C SER A 26 2.08 -4.97 16.10
N TYR A 27 1.67 -5.80 15.13
CA TYR A 27 1.50 -7.25 15.29
C TYR A 27 2.22 -8.09 14.22
N GLY A 28 2.91 -7.48 13.25
CA GLY A 28 3.54 -8.17 12.11
C GLY A 28 2.56 -8.70 11.04
N LEU A 29 1.25 -8.58 11.26
CA LEU A 29 0.21 -9.33 10.54
C LEU A 29 0.03 -8.86 9.09
N GLN A 30 0.29 -7.57 8.84
CA GLN A 30 0.18 -6.86 7.56
C GLN A 30 -1.13 -7.23 6.83
N PRO A 31 -2.31 -6.74 7.30
CA PRO A 31 -3.63 -7.09 6.76
C PRO A 31 -3.92 -6.39 5.41
N LEU A 32 -2.92 -6.35 4.53
CA LEU A 32 -2.82 -5.57 3.32
C LEU A 32 -2.37 -6.49 2.17
N LYS A 33 -2.82 -6.17 0.96
CA LYS A 33 -2.30 -6.64 -0.31
C LYS A 33 -2.01 -5.44 -1.19
N ILE A 34 -0.79 -5.37 -1.71
CA ILE A 34 -0.36 -4.36 -2.67
C ILE A 34 -0.47 -4.99 -4.06
N LEU A 35 -1.25 -4.35 -4.94
CA LEU A 35 -1.53 -4.82 -6.29
C LEU A 35 -0.90 -3.84 -7.30
N VAL A 36 -0.08 -4.35 -8.20
CA VAL A 36 0.53 -3.57 -9.28
C VAL A 36 -0.29 -3.76 -10.55
N VAL A 37 -0.95 -2.70 -11.03
CA VAL A 37 -1.75 -2.74 -12.27
C VAL A 37 -0.82 -2.52 -13.46
N LYS A 38 -0.41 -3.62 -14.10
CA LYS A 38 0.50 -3.61 -15.25
C LYS A 38 -0.22 -3.69 -16.60
N ASP A 39 -1.43 -4.24 -16.62
CA ASP A 39 -2.18 -4.50 -17.84
C ASP A 39 -2.82 -3.19 -18.35
N ASP A 40 -2.50 -2.80 -19.58
CA ASP A 40 -2.92 -1.51 -20.12
C ASP A 40 -4.44 -1.43 -20.28
N ALA A 41 -5.13 -2.53 -20.60
CA ALA A 41 -6.59 -2.56 -20.67
C ALA A 41 -7.21 -2.36 -19.27
N VAL A 42 -6.57 -2.87 -18.22
CA VAL A 42 -7.01 -2.60 -16.83
C VAL A 42 -6.73 -1.14 -16.46
N LYS A 43 -5.59 -0.57 -16.85
CA LYS A 43 -5.28 0.86 -16.61
C LYS A 43 -6.28 1.77 -17.31
N GLU A 44 -6.63 1.50 -18.56
CA GLU A 44 -7.63 2.25 -19.33
C GLU A 44 -9.00 2.24 -18.65
N ARG A 45 -9.40 1.09 -18.08
CA ARG A 45 -10.65 0.96 -17.34
C ARG A 45 -10.61 1.60 -15.95
N LEU A 46 -9.43 1.71 -15.34
CA LEU A 46 -9.23 2.34 -14.03
C LEU A 46 -9.28 3.87 -14.12
N GLN A 47 -8.71 4.46 -15.18
CA GLN A 47 -8.57 5.91 -15.34
C GLN A 47 -9.87 6.72 -15.16
N PRO A 48 -11.03 6.30 -15.70
CA PRO A 48 -12.30 7.01 -15.51
C PRO A 48 -12.74 7.14 -14.04
N PHE A 49 -12.25 6.28 -13.14
CA PHE A 49 -12.62 6.32 -11.72
C PHE A 49 -11.79 7.33 -10.93
N ILE A 50 -10.75 7.93 -11.53
CA ILE A 50 -9.89 8.93 -10.90
C ILE A 50 -10.45 10.32 -11.16
N ARG A 51 -10.79 11.07 -10.09
CA ARG A 51 -11.52 12.34 -10.18
C ARG A 51 -10.68 13.50 -10.71
N ARG A 52 -9.40 13.56 -10.34
CA ARG A 52 -8.46 14.59 -10.81
C ARG A 52 -7.51 14.01 -11.84
N GLN A 53 -7.95 13.98 -13.09
CA GLN A 53 -7.15 13.47 -14.19
C GLN A 53 -6.03 14.47 -14.54
N LYS A 54 -4.83 14.26 -13.99
CA LYS A 54 -3.61 14.75 -14.65
C LYS A 54 -3.48 14.05 -16.01
N LYS A 55 -2.79 14.67 -16.97
CA LYS A 55 -2.44 14.02 -18.24
C LYS A 55 -1.44 12.88 -17.94
N LYS A 56 -1.95 11.67 -17.75
CA LYS A 56 -1.15 10.50 -17.38
C LYS A 56 -0.63 9.81 -18.63
N SER A 57 0.61 9.36 -18.58
CA SER A 57 1.30 8.69 -19.68
C SER A 57 0.95 7.19 -19.67
N SER A 58 1.16 6.49 -20.79
CA SER A 58 1.17 5.02 -20.83
C SER A 58 2.19 4.41 -19.85
N ASP A 59 3.22 5.19 -19.49
CA ASP A 59 4.25 4.83 -18.51
C ASP A 59 3.82 4.93 -17.03
N THR A 60 2.58 5.35 -16.74
CA THR A 60 2.07 5.40 -15.37
C THR A 60 1.83 3.99 -14.81
N PHE A 61 2.35 3.72 -13.62
CA PHE A 61 1.99 2.54 -12.84
C PHE A 61 0.92 2.92 -11.83
N TYR A 62 -0.11 2.07 -11.68
CA TYR A 62 -1.07 2.20 -10.58
C TYR A 62 -0.84 1.10 -9.56
N ILE A 63 -0.68 1.52 -8.31
CA ILE A 63 -0.49 0.66 -7.14
C ILE A 63 -1.76 0.74 -6.30
N VAL A 64 -2.51 -0.36 -6.25
CA VAL A 64 -3.73 -0.44 -5.43
C VAL A 64 -3.39 -1.10 -4.10
N PHE A 65 -3.69 -0.40 -3.01
CA PHE A 65 -3.60 -0.91 -1.66
C PHE A 65 -4.98 -1.43 -1.25
N ALA A 66 -5.07 -2.72 -0.95
CA ALA A 66 -6.30 -3.38 -0.56
C ALA A 66 -6.14 -4.09 0.78
N ILE A 67 -7.10 -3.96 1.68
CA ILE A 67 -7.08 -4.57 3.00
C ILE A 67 -7.94 -5.83 3.03
N TRP A 68 -7.70 -6.72 4.00
CA TRP A 68 -8.58 -7.85 4.25
C TRP A 68 -9.92 -7.37 4.81
N ASN A 69 -11.02 -7.95 4.33
CA ASN A 69 -12.35 -7.70 4.90
C ASN A 69 -12.47 -8.25 6.32
N VAL A 70 -11.84 -9.41 6.57
CA VAL A 70 -11.82 -10.09 7.87
C VAL A 70 -10.42 -10.60 8.13
N ILE A 71 -9.92 -10.35 9.34
CA ILE A 71 -8.68 -10.92 9.84
C ILE A 71 -9.01 -12.25 10.52
N SER A 72 -9.04 -13.34 9.75
CA SER A 72 -9.37 -14.66 10.29
C SER A 72 -8.19 -15.32 11.00
N GLU A 73 -8.46 -16.30 11.87
CA GLU A 73 -7.41 -17.13 12.48
C GLU A 73 -6.52 -17.80 11.44
N GLN A 74 -7.06 -18.23 10.29
CA GLN A 74 -6.27 -18.80 9.20
C GLN A 74 -5.20 -17.81 8.67
N LYS A 75 -5.52 -16.51 8.61
CA LYS A 75 -4.55 -15.47 8.21
C LYS A 75 -3.47 -15.28 9.27
N ILE A 76 -3.86 -15.36 10.54
CA ILE A 76 -2.93 -15.31 11.68
C ILE A 76 -2.00 -16.54 11.64
N ASP A 77 -2.52 -17.73 11.37
CA ASP A 77 -1.74 -18.97 11.26
C ASP A 77 -0.74 -18.91 10.09
N ALA A 78 -1.17 -18.38 8.94
CA ALA A 78 -0.30 -18.17 7.80
C ALA A 78 0.80 -17.12 8.11
N TYR A 79 0.48 -16.08 8.89
CA TYR A 79 1.48 -15.13 9.38
C TYR A 79 2.50 -15.78 10.32
N ILE A 80 2.04 -16.49 11.35
CA ILE A 80 2.93 -17.19 12.30
C ILE A 80 3.82 -18.19 11.59
N SER A 81 3.28 -18.91 10.60
CA SER A 81 4.07 -19.84 9.78
C SER A 81 5.16 -19.14 8.97
N ARG A 82 4.89 -17.96 8.41
CA ARG A 82 5.89 -17.15 7.69
C ARG A 82 7.00 -16.64 8.63
N VAL A 83 6.65 -16.20 9.83
CA VAL A 83 7.62 -15.76 10.85
C VAL A 83 8.47 -16.94 11.34
N ALA A 84 7.86 -18.10 11.57
CA ALA A 84 8.58 -19.31 11.94
C ALA A 84 9.61 -19.69 10.85
N ALA A 85 9.19 -19.68 9.58
CA ALA A 85 10.06 -19.95 8.45
C ALA A 85 11.22 -18.95 8.33
N SER A 86 10.96 -17.64 8.49
CA SER A 86 12.02 -16.63 8.42
C SER A 86 13.03 -16.73 9.56
N ARG A 87 12.60 -17.21 10.73
CA ARG A 87 13.45 -17.47 11.91
C ARG A 87 14.08 -18.87 11.92
N GLN A 88 13.82 -19.70 10.90
CA GLN A 88 14.22 -21.11 10.86
C GLN A 88 13.79 -21.88 12.14
N ALA A 89 12.63 -21.52 12.68
CA ALA A 89 12.09 -22.03 13.93
C ALA A 89 10.81 -22.84 13.69
N SER A 90 10.46 -23.70 14.65
CA SER A 90 9.15 -24.38 14.63
C SER A 90 8.03 -23.41 15.00
N PRO A 91 6.87 -23.43 14.29
CA PRO A 91 5.69 -22.65 14.68
C PRO A 91 5.24 -22.91 16.13
N ALA A 92 5.55 -24.09 16.69
CA ALA A 92 5.24 -24.41 18.08
C ALA A 92 5.94 -23.49 19.10
N LEU A 93 7.08 -22.91 18.74
CA LEU A 93 7.80 -21.94 19.58
C LEU A 93 7.12 -20.55 19.58
N LEU A 94 6.22 -20.30 18.62
CA LEU A 94 5.50 -19.03 18.46
C LEU A 94 4.04 -19.11 18.97
N ARG A 95 3.72 -20.11 19.81
CA ARG A 95 2.34 -20.29 20.34
C ARG A 95 1.85 -19.09 21.14
N GLU A 96 2.70 -18.52 21.99
CA GLU A 96 2.31 -17.34 22.79
C GLU A 96 2.19 -16.10 21.91
N ASP A 97 3.07 -15.93 20.91
CA ASP A 97 2.97 -14.88 19.90
C ASP A 97 1.63 -14.96 19.15
N ARG A 98 1.26 -16.17 18.67
CA ARG A 98 -0.04 -16.42 18.03
C ARG A 98 -1.19 -15.99 18.94
N LYS A 99 -1.18 -16.43 20.21
CA LYS A 99 -2.24 -16.12 21.18
C LYS A 99 -2.36 -14.61 21.42
N ASN A 100 -1.24 -13.90 21.48
CA ASN A 100 -1.23 -12.45 21.60
C ASN A 100 -1.83 -11.76 20.37
N VAL A 101 -1.50 -12.22 19.16
CA VAL A 101 -2.09 -11.69 17.91
C VAL A 101 -3.59 -11.95 17.85
N VAL A 102 -4.05 -13.17 18.18
CA VAL A 102 -5.49 -13.47 18.24
C VAL A 102 -6.21 -12.57 19.22
N LYS A 103 -5.66 -12.38 20.43
CA LYS A 103 -6.22 -11.49 21.45
C LYS A 103 -6.29 -10.05 20.97
N ALA A 104 -5.27 -9.57 20.26
CA ALA A 104 -5.26 -8.23 19.69
C ALA A 104 -6.31 -8.06 18.59
N VAL A 105 -6.38 -8.99 17.64
CA VAL A 105 -7.36 -8.97 16.55
C VAL A 105 -8.80 -9.03 17.10
N ASN A 106 -9.06 -9.87 18.10
CA ASN A 106 -10.39 -9.96 18.72
C ASN A 106 -10.81 -8.67 19.43
N ARG A 107 -9.84 -7.90 19.97
CA ARG A 107 -10.12 -6.58 20.55
C ARG A 107 -10.47 -5.54 19.50
N LEU A 108 -9.94 -5.69 18.29
CA LEU A 108 -10.20 -4.75 17.20
C LEU A 108 -11.61 -4.87 16.64
N ASN A 109 -12.31 -6.01 16.76
CA ASN A 109 -13.71 -6.20 16.35
C ASN A 109 -14.12 -5.44 15.05
N GLU A 110 -15.17 -4.62 15.11
CA GLU A 110 -15.65 -3.75 14.03
C GLU A 110 -14.64 -2.65 13.64
N GLU A 111 -13.69 -2.30 14.51
CA GLU A 111 -12.59 -1.38 14.19
C GLU A 111 -11.45 -2.05 13.41
N GLY A 112 -11.43 -3.37 13.28
CA GLY A 112 -10.37 -4.11 12.58
C GLY A 112 -10.16 -3.63 11.14
N LYS A 113 -11.25 -3.31 10.43
CA LYS A 113 -11.18 -2.74 9.08
C LYS A 113 -10.54 -1.35 9.08
N LYS A 114 -10.88 -0.49 10.05
CA LYS A 114 -10.26 0.84 10.22
C LYS A 114 -8.78 0.72 10.57
N TRP A 115 -8.42 -0.22 11.43
CA TRP A 115 -7.02 -0.48 11.78
C TRP A 115 -6.22 -0.96 10.57
N ALA A 116 -6.77 -1.88 9.77
CA ALA A 116 -6.13 -2.35 8.54
C ALA A 116 -5.96 -1.22 7.51
N ALA A 117 -6.96 -0.34 7.37
CA ALA A 117 -6.84 0.85 6.51
C ALA A 117 -5.70 1.76 6.97
N LYS A 118 -5.55 2.00 8.27
CA LYS A 118 -4.39 2.75 8.82
C LYS A 118 -3.05 2.07 8.48
N GLN A 119 -2.98 0.74 8.50
CA GLN A 119 -1.75 0.04 8.10
C GLN A 119 -1.45 0.26 6.61
N ALA A 120 -2.48 0.30 5.76
CA ALA A 120 -2.32 0.65 4.35
C ALA A 120 -1.87 2.11 4.15
N ASP A 121 -2.34 3.06 4.96
CA ASP A 121 -1.89 4.45 4.88
C ASP A 121 -0.41 4.60 5.25
N ILE A 122 0.07 3.84 6.24
CA ILE A 122 1.51 3.78 6.58
C ILE A 122 2.28 3.17 5.38
N ALA A 123 1.74 2.13 4.74
CA ALA A 123 2.32 1.52 3.54
C ALA A 123 2.50 2.53 2.40
N VAL A 124 1.46 3.33 2.18
CA VAL A 124 1.46 4.42 1.20
C VAL A 124 2.55 5.44 1.56
N GLN A 125 2.68 5.86 2.81
CA GLN A 125 3.71 6.83 3.22
C GLN A 125 5.13 6.32 2.95
N HIS A 126 5.41 5.05 3.26
CA HIS A 126 6.69 4.44 2.94
C HIS A 126 6.94 4.37 1.42
N LEU A 127 5.90 4.05 0.65
CA LEU A 127 5.95 4.06 -0.81
C LEU A 127 6.31 5.45 -1.36
N LEU A 128 5.62 6.50 -0.90
CA LEU A 128 5.85 7.88 -1.32
C LEU A 128 7.27 8.36 -0.97
N SER A 129 7.75 8.01 0.22
CA SER A 129 9.12 8.32 0.67
C SER A 129 10.16 7.64 -0.22
N ALA A 130 10.00 6.34 -0.50
CA ALA A 130 10.91 5.60 -1.36
C ALA A 130 10.88 6.08 -2.81
N ALA A 131 9.72 6.49 -3.33
CA ALA A 131 9.59 7.07 -4.67
C ALA A 131 10.43 8.35 -4.81
N THR A 132 10.37 9.24 -3.81
CA THR A 132 11.18 10.46 -3.77
C THR A 132 12.68 10.15 -3.83
N GLN A 133 13.14 9.12 -3.11
CA GLN A 133 14.56 8.73 -3.07
C GLN A 133 15.11 8.28 -4.44
N VAL A 134 14.25 7.73 -5.30
CA VAL A 134 14.62 7.29 -6.66
C VAL A 134 14.16 8.25 -7.76
N GLN A 135 13.78 9.48 -7.37
CA GLN A 135 13.33 10.56 -8.25
C GLN A 135 12.11 10.16 -9.10
N ALA A 136 11.15 9.46 -8.49
CA ALA A 136 9.86 9.16 -9.09
C ALA A 136 8.78 10.06 -8.48
N GLU A 137 7.85 10.56 -9.31
CA GLU A 137 6.63 11.22 -8.83
C GLU A 137 5.63 10.14 -8.40
N ALA A 138 5.21 10.21 -7.13
CA ALA A 138 4.17 9.37 -6.58
C ALA A 138 3.03 10.23 -6.05
N ALA A 139 1.78 9.89 -6.40
CA ALA A 139 0.61 10.64 -5.95
C ALA A 139 -0.50 9.68 -5.50
N VAL A 140 -1.06 9.93 -4.32
CA VAL A 140 -2.30 9.28 -3.89
C VAL A 140 -3.44 9.86 -4.72
N GLU A 141 -4.17 9.00 -5.41
CA GLU A 141 -5.22 9.36 -6.33
C GLU A 141 -6.57 9.44 -5.61
N GLU A 142 -7.32 10.49 -5.91
CA GLU A 142 -8.73 10.53 -5.53
C GLU A 142 -9.54 9.66 -6.49
N VAL A 143 -10.02 8.51 -6.00
CA VAL A 143 -10.62 7.45 -6.81
C VAL A 143 -11.92 6.92 -6.19
N ASP A 144 -12.85 6.47 -7.03
CA ASP A 144 -13.97 5.64 -6.57
C ASP A 144 -13.49 4.21 -6.23
N LEU A 145 -13.20 3.96 -4.96
CA LEU A 145 -12.72 2.66 -4.47
C LEU A 145 -13.73 1.51 -4.68
N SER A 146 -15.04 1.80 -4.70
CA SER A 146 -16.06 0.77 -4.98
C SER A 146 -16.00 0.33 -6.44
N ALA A 147 -15.70 1.27 -7.35
CA ALA A 147 -15.46 0.95 -8.74
C ALA A 147 -14.17 0.14 -8.93
N VAL A 148 -13.11 0.45 -8.18
CA VAL A 148 -11.85 -0.33 -8.17
C VAL A 148 -12.08 -1.76 -7.68
N ASP A 149 -12.83 -1.93 -6.59
CA ASP A 149 -13.21 -3.24 -6.05
C ASP A 149 -13.88 -4.12 -7.11
N LYS A 150 -14.84 -3.55 -7.83
CA LYS A 150 -15.56 -4.25 -8.91
C LYS A 150 -14.64 -4.56 -10.08
N LEU A 151 -13.83 -3.60 -10.52
CA LEU A 151 -12.90 -3.76 -11.64
C LEU A 151 -11.92 -4.90 -11.40
N LEU A 152 -11.37 -4.99 -10.19
CA LEU A 152 -10.33 -5.97 -9.82
C LEU A 152 -10.88 -7.21 -9.11
N ASN A 153 -12.21 -7.32 -8.98
CA ASN A 153 -12.90 -8.40 -8.28
C ASN A 153 -12.32 -8.65 -6.86
N LEU A 154 -12.11 -7.58 -6.09
CA LEU A 154 -11.53 -7.63 -4.76
C LEU A 154 -12.45 -8.30 -3.72
N PRO A 155 -13.77 -8.09 -3.72
CA PRO A 155 -14.66 -8.74 -2.75
C PRO A 155 -14.60 -10.27 -2.81
N ALA A 156 -14.52 -10.85 -4.02
CA ALA A 156 -14.37 -12.30 -4.20
C ALA A 156 -13.03 -12.84 -3.66
N GLN A 157 -12.03 -11.98 -3.49
CA GLN A 157 -10.74 -12.30 -2.87
C GLN A 157 -10.72 -12.04 -1.35
N GLY A 158 -11.85 -11.59 -0.77
CA GLY A 158 -11.92 -11.16 0.62
C GLY A 158 -11.18 -9.85 0.89
N LEU A 159 -11.08 -8.98 -0.13
CA LEU A 159 -10.34 -7.73 -0.10
C LEU A 159 -11.24 -6.52 -0.35
N HIS A 160 -10.74 -5.35 0.04
CA HIS A 160 -11.33 -4.04 -0.25
C HIS A 160 -10.23 -3.01 -0.50
N ALA A 161 -10.31 -2.28 -1.61
CA ALA A 161 -9.39 -1.19 -1.93
C ALA A 161 -9.55 -0.03 -0.93
N VAL A 162 -8.43 0.55 -0.51
CA VAL A 162 -8.41 1.71 0.41
C VAL A 162 -7.62 2.89 -0.14
N ASN A 163 -6.60 2.65 -0.97
CA ASN A 163 -5.83 3.69 -1.64
C ASN A 163 -5.39 3.23 -3.03
N VAL A 164 -5.23 4.20 -3.93
CA VAL A 164 -4.56 4.00 -5.22
C VAL A 164 -3.46 5.05 -5.34
N VAL A 165 -2.26 4.61 -5.67
CA VAL A 165 -1.11 5.50 -5.91
C VAL A 165 -0.70 5.38 -7.37
N SER A 166 -0.52 6.51 -8.05
CA SER A 166 0.16 6.54 -9.35
C SER A 166 1.66 6.76 -9.17
N LEU A 167 2.47 6.11 -10.00
CA LEU A 167 3.92 6.28 -10.06
C LEU A 167 4.36 6.67 -11.47
N HIS A 168 5.24 7.66 -11.55
CA HIS A 168 5.84 8.18 -12.78
C HIS A 168 7.35 8.37 -12.59
N PHE A 169 8.16 8.00 -13.59
CA PHE A 169 9.62 7.98 -13.46
C PHE A 169 10.34 9.07 -14.26
N ASP A 170 9.64 9.78 -15.14
CA ASP A 170 10.19 10.86 -15.98
C ASP A 170 9.96 12.25 -15.37
N PHE A 171 9.95 12.31 -14.03
CA PHE A 171 9.72 13.56 -13.30
C PHE A 171 10.97 14.44 -13.36
N VAL A 172 10.88 15.54 -14.10
CA VAL A 172 11.76 16.69 -13.89
C VAL A 172 11.18 17.48 -12.72
N PRO A 173 11.92 17.72 -11.62
CA PRO A 173 11.45 18.57 -10.54
C PRO A 173 10.96 19.88 -11.14
N SER A 174 9.67 20.16 -11.00
CA SER A 174 9.18 21.50 -11.31
C SER A 174 9.99 22.46 -10.44
N THR A 175 10.46 23.55 -11.04
CA THR A 175 11.17 24.66 -10.36
C THR A 175 10.33 25.35 -9.27
N LEU A 176 9.18 24.77 -8.91
CA LEU A 176 8.18 25.24 -7.96
C LEU A 176 8.47 24.83 -6.51
N LEU A 177 9.64 24.24 -6.21
CA LEU A 177 10.16 24.22 -4.84
C LEU A 177 10.68 25.62 -4.45
N GLN A 178 9.87 26.64 -4.66
CA GLN A 178 9.99 27.83 -3.84
C GLN A 178 9.26 27.52 -2.54
N PRO A 179 9.84 27.79 -1.36
CA PRO A 179 9.08 27.72 -0.13
C PRO A 179 7.82 28.56 -0.31
N GLN A 180 6.66 27.92 -0.26
CA GLN A 180 5.40 28.62 -0.28
C GLN A 180 5.42 29.52 0.96
N ALA A 181 5.24 30.83 0.78
CA ALA A 181 5.22 31.78 1.88
C ALA A 181 4.35 31.20 3.00
N ALA A 182 4.89 31.18 4.23
CA ALA A 182 4.20 30.61 5.38
C ALA A 182 2.77 31.13 5.39
N ALA A 183 1.79 30.26 5.13
CA ALA A 183 0.41 30.60 5.38
C ALA A 183 0.32 31.00 6.85
N GLU A 184 -0.33 32.13 7.15
CA GLU A 184 -0.38 32.73 8.51
C GLU A 184 -1.00 31.80 9.57
N ASP A 185 -1.54 30.64 9.17
CA ASP A 185 -1.92 29.53 10.04
C ASP A 185 -0.90 28.39 9.94
N ALA A 186 0.22 28.50 10.65
CA ALA A 186 1.12 27.35 10.82
C ALA A 186 0.33 26.19 11.46
N LEU A 187 0.22 25.05 10.77
CA LEU A 187 -0.42 23.81 11.26
C LEU A 187 0.30 23.19 12.48
N PHE A 188 1.33 23.84 12.99
CA PHE A 188 2.17 23.41 14.08
C PHE A 188 2.39 24.61 15.00
N ALA A 189 2.07 24.44 16.27
CA ALA A 189 2.53 25.32 17.33
C ALA A 189 3.64 24.58 18.08
N VAL A 190 4.78 25.23 18.26
CA VAL A 190 5.82 24.76 19.17
C VAL A 190 5.43 25.27 20.55
N ILE A 191 5.03 24.37 21.45
CA ILE A 191 4.78 24.65 22.87
C ILE A 191 5.99 24.28 23.71
#